data_AF-A0AAD6CIY2-F1
#
_entry.id   AF-A0AAD6CIY2-F1
#
_cell.length_a   1.000
_cell.length_b   1.000
_cell.length_c   1.000
_cell.angle_alpha   90.00
_cell.angle_beta   90.00
_cell.angle_gamma   90.00
#
_symmetry.space_group_name_H-M   'P 1'
#
loop_
_entity.id
_entity.type
_entity.pdbx_description
1 polymer ?
#
loop_
_entity_poly.entity_id
_entity_poly.type
_entity_poly.pdbx_seq_one_letter_code
_entity_poly.pdbx_strand_id
1 'polypeptide(L)'
;MESWTCAPYGGSVILPSTGRTHCAYCNQLDPTFDHLEQHNHGNCQQEIRSFRRKDHLLQHLRLFHRLDTMPLIDNWKTAVTEFPSRCGFCDNRMETWTERADHLSAHFRKGCTMAQWEGDHEFPPEIAAQVRYSVPPYLLDFESRTFVPFSATDGVVNDHLSQMLSRASFLEARGESQALPESPEAELQSVPEPQLETYTEVLTRHLSHYAQQMMGNGIIPTDEMFQLEARRLLFDSEDQWNQTMADNHEWLAKFRGEQGT
;
A
#
# COMPACT_ATOMS: atom_id res chain seq x y z
N MET A 1 10.15 3.43 -6.96
CA MET A 1 9.00 2.69 -7.52
C MET A 1 9.19 2.48 -9.00
N GLU A 2 8.95 1.28 -9.53
CA GLU A 2 9.21 0.96 -10.93
C GLU A 2 7.89 0.86 -11.71
N SER A 3 7.82 1.56 -12.84
CA SER A 3 6.73 1.46 -13.81
C SER A 3 7.29 1.19 -15.20
N TRP A 4 6.53 0.45 -15.99
CA TRP A 4 6.86 0.07 -17.35
C TRP A 4 5.86 0.71 -18.28
N THR A 5 6.32 1.58 -19.17
CA THR A 5 5.44 2.31 -20.09
C THR A 5 5.58 1.74 -21.50
N CYS A 6 4.48 1.54 -22.21
CA CYS A 6 4.55 1.16 -23.62
C CYS A 6 5.06 2.33 -24.47
N ALA A 7 6.15 2.11 -25.22
CA ALA A 7 6.74 3.08 -26.15
C ALA A 7 6.86 4.52 -25.58
N PRO A 8 7.60 4.73 -24.47
CA PRO A 8 7.65 6.01 -23.76
C PRO A 8 8.27 7.14 -24.57
N TYR A 9 9.06 6.80 -25.59
CA TYR A 9 9.70 7.74 -26.52
C TYR A 9 8.96 7.84 -27.86
N GLY A 10 7.75 7.28 -27.95
CA GLY A 10 6.96 7.18 -29.17
C GLY A 10 7.24 5.92 -30.00
N GLY A 11 6.43 5.69 -31.03
CA GLY A 11 6.55 4.52 -31.93
C GLY A 11 7.76 4.56 -32.86
N SER A 12 8.38 5.72 -33.02
CA SER A 12 9.59 5.93 -33.85
C SER A 12 10.70 6.54 -33.01
N VAL A 13 11.78 5.79 -32.82
CA VAL A 13 12.93 6.19 -31.99
C VAL A 13 14.18 6.38 -32.84
N ILE A 14 15.00 7.39 -32.52
CA ILE A 14 16.25 7.65 -33.23
C ILE A 14 17.38 6.86 -32.55
N LEU A 15 18.13 6.09 -33.32
CA LEU A 15 19.30 5.38 -32.80
C LEU A 15 20.54 6.29 -32.87
N PRO A 16 21.19 6.62 -31.72
CA PRO A 16 22.31 7.58 -31.71
C PRO A 16 23.52 7.14 -32.54
N SER A 17 23.70 5.84 -32.73
CA SER A 17 24.83 5.26 -33.47
C SER A 17 24.70 5.40 -34.99
N THR A 18 23.49 5.45 -35.53
CA THR A 18 23.23 5.51 -36.98
C THR A 18 22.54 6.80 -37.40
N GLY A 19 21.98 7.56 -36.47
CA GLY A 19 21.19 8.77 -36.72
C GLY A 19 19.87 8.52 -37.45
N ARG A 20 19.46 7.25 -37.62
CA ARG A 20 18.24 6.85 -38.33
C ARG A 20 17.10 6.54 -37.37
N THR A 21 15.87 6.70 -37.85
CA THR A 21 14.66 6.36 -37.08
C THR A 21 14.34 4.89 -37.25
N HIS A 22 13.96 4.22 -36.17
CA HIS A 22 13.54 2.81 -36.17
C HIS A 22 12.23 2.66 -35.42
N CYS A 23 11.44 1.67 -35.81
CA CYS A 23 10.21 1.30 -35.11
C CYS A 23 10.55 0.80 -33.70
N ALA A 24 9.92 1.37 -32.68
CA ALA A 24 10.10 0.98 -31.28
C ALA A 24 9.67 -0.47 -30.99
N TYR A 25 8.83 -1.06 -31.86
CA TYR A 25 8.23 -2.37 -31.67
C TYR A 25 9.00 -3.50 -32.37
N CYS A 26 9.39 -3.27 -33.63
CA CYS A 26 9.99 -4.31 -34.49
C CYS A 26 11.37 -3.94 -35.06
N ASN A 27 11.91 -2.77 -34.72
CA ASN A 27 13.18 -2.23 -35.22
C ASN A 27 13.26 -2.00 -36.74
N GLN A 28 12.12 -1.96 -37.45
CA GLN A 28 12.10 -1.59 -38.87
C GLN A 28 12.68 -0.17 -39.07
N LEU A 29 13.57 -0.02 -40.05
CA LEU A 29 14.18 1.27 -40.39
C LEU A 29 13.15 2.21 -41.02
N ASP A 30 13.24 3.49 -40.67
CA ASP A 30 12.46 4.59 -41.22
C ASP A 30 10.95 4.28 -41.27
N PRO A 31 10.32 3.93 -40.12
CA PRO A 31 8.93 3.49 -40.09
C PRO A 31 7.96 4.60 -40.51
N THR A 32 7.00 4.24 -41.36
CA THR A 32 5.91 5.13 -41.75
C THR A 32 4.79 5.12 -40.71
N PHE A 33 3.91 6.13 -40.77
CA PHE A 33 2.71 6.17 -39.92
C PHE A 33 1.84 4.92 -40.11
N ASP A 34 1.61 4.50 -41.35
CA ASP A 34 0.83 3.29 -41.66
C ASP A 34 1.44 2.03 -41.06
N HIS A 35 2.77 1.95 -40.95
CA HIS A 35 3.45 0.85 -40.28
C HIS A 35 3.21 0.88 -38.75
N LEU A 36 3.25 2.06 -38.13
CA LEU A 36 2.94 2.18 -36.69
C LEU A 36 1.48 1.82 -36.39
N GLU A 37 0.56 2.11 -37.30
CA GLU A 37 -0.85 1.71 -37.18
C GLU A 37 -1.06 0.21 -37.29
N GLN A 38 -0.19 -0.54 -38.01
CA GLN A 38 -0.21 -2.01 -37.97
C GLN A 38 0.07 -2.56 -36.57
N HIS A 39 0.81 -1.79 -35.76
CA HIS A 39 1.01 -2.08 -34.35
C HIS A 39 -0.08 -1.49 -33.45
N ASN A 40 -1.17 -0.94 -33.98
CA ASN A 40 -2.20 -0.22 -33.19
C ASN A 40 -1.61 0.90 -32.32
N HIS A 41 -0.53 1.56 -32.78
CA HIS A 41 0.16 2.57 -32.00
C HIS A 41 -0.75 3.76 -31.66
N GLY A 42 -1.51 4.29 -32.62
CA GLY A 42 -2.40 5.44 -32.39
C GLY A 42 -3.41 5.19 -31.29
N ASN A 43 -4.05 4.02 -31.26
CA ASN A 43 -4.99 3.65 -30.19
C ASN A 43 -4.29 3.45 -28.84
N CYS A 44 -3.08 2.87 -28.84
CA CYS A 44 -2.29 2.72 -27.62
C CYS A 44 -1.82 4.06 -27.04
N GLN A 45 -1.55 5.07 -27.87
CA GLN A 45 -0.98 6.34 -27.43
C GLN A 45 -2.02 7.31 -26.84
N GLN A 46 -3.31 7.12 -27.14
CA GLN A 46 -4.39 7.95 -26.60
C GLN A 46 -4.47 7.89 -25.07
N GLU A 47 -4.11 6.76 -24.47
CA GLU A 47 -3.97 6.59 -23.03
C GLU A 47 -2.58 6.05 -22.73
N ILE A 48 -1.73 6.80 -22.02
CA ILE A 48 -0.39 6.31 -21.65
C ILE A 48 -0.54 5.00 -20.85
N ARG A 49 -0.23 3.87 -21.50
CA ARG A 49 -0.31 2.54 -20.90
C ARG A 49 0.93 2.29 -20.05
N SER A 50 0.76 2.40 -18.73
CA SER A 50 1.78 2.04 -17.75
C SER A 50 1.40 0.76 -17.00
N PHE A 51 2.42 -0.05 -16.68
CA PHE A 51 2.28 -1.34 -16.02
C PHE A 51 3.23 -1.39 -14.83
N ARG A 52 2.82 -2.00 -13.72
CA ARG A 52 3.69 -2.17 -12.53
C ARG A 52 4.77 -3.24 -12.72
N ARG A 53 4.59 -4.17 -13.67
CA ARG A 53 5.50 -5.30 -13.88
C ARG A 53 5.85 -5.48 -15.35
N LYS A 54 7.08 -5.96 -15.59
CA LYS A 54 7.64 -6.22 -16.93
C LYS A 54 6.81 -7.24 -17.72
N ASP A 55 6.34 -8.30 -17.07
CA ASP A 55 5.55 -9.36 -17.69
C ASP A 55 4.19 -8.87 -18.18
N HIS A 56 3.54 -7.96 -17.46
CA HIS A 56 2.28 -7.36 -17.90
C HIS A 56 2.48 -6.48 -19.14
N LEU A 57 3.58 -5.70 -19.20
CA LEU A 57 3.95 -4.97 -20.41
C LEU A 57 4.22 -5.93 -21.59
N LEU A 58 4.97 -7.01 -21.36
CA LEU A 58 5.25 -8.01 -22.41
C LEU A 58 3.97 -8.69 -22.91
N GLN A 59 3.04 -9.00 -22.00
CA GLN A 59 1.73 -9.54 -22.37
C GLN A 59 0.94 -8.54 -23.22
N HIS A 60 0.92 -7.26 -22.83
CA HIS A 60 0.30 -6.21 -23.63
C HIS A 60 0.92 -6.10 -25.03
N LEU A 61 2.26 -6.11 -25.13
CA LEU A 61 2.96 -6.08 -26.42
C LEU A 61 2.62 -7.28 -27.32
N ARG A 62 2.47 -8.47 -26.76
CA ARG A 62 2.05 -9.65 -27.52
C ARG A 62 0.61 -9.57 -27.99
N LEU A 63 -0.31 -9.21 -27.09
CA LEU A 63 -1.75 -9.30 -27.38
C LEU A 63 -2.28 -8.08 -28.15
N PHE A 64 -1.83 -6.88 -27.79
CA PHE A 64 -2.33 -5.63 -28.34
C PHE A 64 -1.54 -5.19 -29.59
N HIS A 65 -0.21 -5.25 -29.52
CA HIS A 65 0.68 -4.86 -30.62
C HIS A 65 1.04 -6.03 -31.56
N ARG A 66 0.62 -7.26 -31.22
CA ARG A 66 0.82 -8.49 -32.02
C ARG A 66 2.29 -8.74 -32.38
N LEU A 67 3.17 -8.55 -31.39
CA LEU A 67 4.61 -8.78 -31.57
C LEU A 67 4.99 -10.23 -31.31
N ASP A 68 5.56 -10.89 -32.32
CA ASP A 68 6.15 -12.22 -32.19
C ASP A 68 7.53 -12.16 -31.51
N THR A 69 8.31 -11.13 -31.84
CA THR A 69 9.63 -10.86 -31.24
C THR A 69 9.56 -9.64 -30.35
N MET A 70 10.03 -9.75 -29.11
CA MET A 70 9.99 -8.65 -28.14
C MET A 70 11.13 -7.65 -28.40
N PRO A 71 10.86 -6.33 -28.40
CA PRO A 71 11.90 -5.32 -28.50
C PRO A 71 12.74 -5.24 -27.21
N LEU A 72 13.87 -4.52 -27.29
CA LEU A 72 14.66 -4.16 -26.11
C LEU A 72 13.89 -3.09 -25.32
N ILE A 73 13.25 -3.51 -24.23
CA ILE A 73 12.38 -2.65 -23.41
C ILE A 73 13.06 -2.18 -22.12
N ASP A 74 14.33 -2.47 -21.88
CA ASP A 74 14.96 -2.17 -20.57
C ASP A 74 14.99 -0.67 -20.27
N ASN A 75 15.03 0.19 -21.29
CA ASN A 75 14.89 1.64 -21.18
C ASN A 75 13.43 2.12 -21.12
N TRP A 76 12.44 1.24 -21.13
CA TRP A 76 11.02 1.58 -20.96
C TRP A 76 10.57 1.53 -19.51
N LYS A 77 11.48 1.16 -18.62
CA LYS A 77 11.33 1.17 -17.18
C LYS A 77 11.63 2.56 -16.65
N THR A 78 10.61 3.20 -16.11
CA THR A 78 10.77 4.44 -15.33
C THR A 78 10.81 4.05 -13.86
N ALA A 79 11.86 4.46 -13.16
CA ALA A 79 11.94 4.30 -11.71
C ALA A 79 11.95 5.68 -11.06
N VAL A 80 10.96 5.96 -10.21
CA VAL A 80 11.04 7.11 -9.31
C VAL A 80 12.00 6.72 -8.19
N THR A 81 13.19 7.31 -8.22
CA THR A 81 14.28 7.08 -7.26
C THR A 81 14.72 8.34 -6.53
N GLU A 82 14.23 9.51 -6.97
CA GLU A 82 14.58 10.83 -6.43
C GLU A 82 13.35 11.40 -5.73
N PHE A 83 13.30 11.27 -4.41
CA PHE A 83 12.28 11.84 -3.56
C PHE A 83 12.81 11.99 -2.13
N PRO A 84 12.39 13.04 -1.40
CA PRO A 84 12.83 13.25 -0.03
C PRO A 84 12.31 12.16 0.89
N SER A 85 13.11 11.79 1.88
CA SER A 85 12.72 10.86 2.94
C SER A 85 13.49 11.12 4.22
N ARG A 86 12.86 10.86 5.37
CA ARG A 86 13.43 10.97 6.72
C ARG A 86 13.94 9.61 7.21
N CYS A 87 15.08 9.61 7.90
CA CYS A 87 15.58 8.47 8.66
C CYS A 87 15.04 8.50 10.10
N GLY A 88 14.40 7.42 10.56
CA GLY A 88 13.89 7.33 11.93
C GLY A 88 14.92 6.96 12.99
N PHE A 89 16.16 6.66 12.60
CA PHE A 89 17.26 6.43 13.56
C PHE A 89 18.00 7.71 13.96
N CYS A 90 18.00 8.73 13.11
CA CYS A 90 18.83 9.93 13.31
C CYS A 90 18.27 11.22 12.68
N ASP A 91 17.02 11.23 12.22
CA ASP A 91 16.32 12.39 11.63
C ASP A 91 16.91 12.97 10.34
N ASN A 92 18.01 12.43 9.82
CA ASN A 92 18.60 12.89 8.57
C ASN A 92 17.62 12.74 7.40
N ARG A 93 17.62 13.74 6.51
CA ARG A 93 16.84 13.74 5.27
C ARG A 93 17.74 13.39 4.09
N MET A 94 17.22 12.56 3.20
CA MET A 94 17.91 12.12 1.97
C MET A 94 16.98 12.39 0.79
N GLU A 95 17.54 12.72 -0.37
CA GLU A 95 16.78 13.10 -1.57
C GLU A 95 16.68 11.94 -2.57
N THR A 96 17.47 10.89 -2.39
CA THR A 96 17.45 9.72 -3.27
C THR A 96 17.28 8.42 -2.51
N TRP A 97 16.68 7.44 -3.19
CA TRP A 97 16.49 6.08 -2.67
C TRP A 97 17.82 5.37 -2.41
N THR A 98 18.83 5.60 -3.26
CA THR A 98 20.16 4.99 -3.13
C THR A 98 20.85 5.49 -1.87
N GLU A 99 20.88 6.82 -1.65
CA GLU A 99 21.41 7.41 -0.42
C GLU A 99 20.69 6.86 0.81
N ARG A 100 19.36 6.72 0.74
CA ARG A 100 18.57 6.12 1.81
C ARG A 100 19.00 4.70 2.12
N ALA A 101 19.09 3.84 1.12
CA ALA A 101 19.47 2.44 1.31
C ALA A 101 20.86 2.32 1.94
N ASP A 102 21.83 3.10 1.43
CA ASP A 102 23.20 3.11 1.94
C ASP A 102 23.24 3.63 3.39
N HIS A 103 22.54 4.73 3.67
CA HIS A 103 22.45 5.32 5.00
C HIS A 103 21.83 4.36 6.02
N LEU A 104 20.68 3.75 5.70
CA LEU A 104 20.02 2.80 6.59
C LEU A 104 20.88 1.56 6.83
N SER A 105 21.53 1.04 5.78
CA SER A 105 22.45 -0.10 5.92
C SER A 105 23.60 0.20 6.89
N ALA A 106 24.08 1.44 6.96
CA ALA A 106 25.12 1.83 7.92
C ALA A 106 24.63 1.78 9.37
N HIS A 107 23.37 2.09 9.66
CA HIS A 107 22.78 1.94 10.98
C HIS A 107 22.67 0.46 11.37
N PHE A 108 22.15 -0.39 10.49
CA PHE A 108 22.06 -1.83 10.76
C PHE A 108 23.44 -2.48 10.97
N ARG A 109 24.47 -2.08 10.20
CA ARG A 109 25.85 -2.53 10.42
C ARG A 109 26.42 -2.12 11.78
N LYS A 110 25.93 -1.02 12.37
CA LYS A 110 26.28 -0.58 13.73
C LYS A 110 25.46 -1.28 14.83
N GLY A 111 24.56 -2.19 14.45
CA GLY A 111 23.73 -2.96 15.37
C GLY A 111 22.39 -2.28 15.72
N CYS A 112 22.01 -1.21 15.03
CA CYS A 112 20.68 -0.63 15.23
C CYS A 112 19.59 -1.63 14.80
N THR A 113 18.52 -1.74 15.57
CA THR A 113 17.34 -2.56 15.23
C THR A 113 16.11 -1.67 15.04
N MET A 114 15.05 -2.21 14.44
CA MET A 114 13.79 -1.46 14.27
C MET A 114 13.18 -0.99 15.59
N ALA A 115 13.57 -1.58 16.74
CA ALA A 115 13.16 -1.10 18.07
C ALA A 115 13.64 0.32 18.38
N GLN A 116 14.66 0.81 17.67
CA GLN A 116 15.24 2.15 17.83
C GLN A 116 14.74 3.11 16.74
N TRP A 117 13.82 2.68 15.89
CA TRP A 117 13.25 3.53 14.86
C TRP A 117 12.12 4.38 15.45
N GLU A 118 12.17 5.69 15.23
CA GLU A 118 11.15 6.64 15.69
C GLU A 118 10.47 7.36 14.53
N GLY A 119 9.15 7.52 14.60
CA GLY A 119 8.40 8.26 13.60
C GLY A 119 8.28 7.55 12.24
N ASP A 120 7.69 8.28 11.30
CA ASP A 120 7.50 7.79 9.94
C ASP A 120 8.67 8.14 9.01
N HIS A 121 8.63 7.63 7.79
CA HIS A 121 9.55 7.93 6.70
C HIS A 121 9.38 9.35 6.12
N GLU A 122 8.26 10.01 6.37
CA GLU A 122 7.90 11.32 5.80
C GLU A 122 8.04 11.36 4.27
N PHE A 123 7.54 10.33 3.60
CA PHE A 123 7.46 10.35 2.14
C PHE A 123 6.48 11.42 1.67
N PRO A 124 6.73 12.06 0.51
CA PRO A 124 5.75 12.93 -0.12
C PRO A 124 4.39 12.23 -0.30
N PRO A 125 3.26 12.94 -0.24
CA PRO A 125 1.92 12.34 -0.33
C PRO A 125 1.74 11.46 -1.57
N GLU A 126 2.29 11.89 -2.70
CA GLU A 126 2.25 11.13 -3.95
C GLU A 126 3.00 9.80 -3.87
N ILE A 127 4.09 9.72 -3.10
CA ILE A 127 4.85 8.48 -2.89
C ILE A 127 4.17 7.62 -1.82
N ALA A 128 3.75 8.22 -0.71
CA ALA A 128 3.07 7.55 0.38
C ALA A 128 1.79 6.82 -0.09
N ALA A 129 0.97 7.48 -0.93
CA ALA A 129 -0.25 6.89 -1.49
C ALA A 129 0.00 5.66 -2.39
N GLN A 130 1.23 5.46 -2.86
CA GLN A 130 1.60 4.31 -3.68
C GLN A 130 2.14 3.14 -2.85
N VAL A 131 2.48 3.36 -1.57
CA VAL A 131 2.88 2.31 -0.64
C VAL A 131 1.64 1.52 -0.24
N ARG A 132 1.70 0.19 -0.38
CA ARG A 132 0.60 -0.74 -0.14
C ARG A 132 1.08 -1.89 0.72
N TYR A 133 0.16 -2.52 1.44
CA TYR A 133 0.49 -3.61 2.37
C TYR A 133 1.69 -3.24 3.26
N SER A 134 1.60 -2.12 3.97
CA SER A 134 2.70 -1.62 4.80
C SER A 134 2.25 -1.31 6.20
N VAL A 135 3.09 -1.65 7.17
CA VAL A 135 2.95 -1.22 8.55
C VAL A 135 3.85 0.00 8.78
N PRO A 136 3.39 1.04 9.51
CA PRO A 136 4.21 2.19 9.80
C PRO A 136 5.55 1.80 10.45
N PRO A 137 6.65 2.48 10.13
CA PRO A 137 8.00 2.02 10.47
C PRO A 137 8.27 1.89 11.97
N TYR A 138 7.72 2.83 12.75
CA TYR A 138 7.78 2.87 14.21
C TYR A 138 6.98 1.75 14.87
N LEU A 139 6.09 1.06 14.13
CA LEU A 139 5.36 -0.11 14.59
C LEU A 139 6.03 -1.43 14.20
N LEU A 140 7.00 -1.44 13.28
CA LEU A 140 7.57 -2.68 12.75
C LEU A 140 8.21 -3.56 13.83
N ASP A 141 8.84 -2.98 14.84
CA ASP A 141 9.38 -3.77 15.95
C ASP A 141 8.29 -4.44 16.78
N PHE A 142 7.22 -3.72 17.10
CA PHE A 142 6.07 -4.25 17.82
C PHE A 142 5.39 -5.37 17.01
N GLU A 143 5.08 -5.05 15.75
CA GLU A 143 4.48 -5.92 14.75
C GLU A 143 5.25 -7.25 14.65
N SER A 144 6.58 -7.19 14.54
CA SER A 144 7.43 -8.38 14.39
C SER A 144 7.38 -9.36 15.57
N ARG A 145 6.88 -8.91 16.73
CA ARG A 145 6.78 -9.71 17.97
C ARG A 145 5.36 -10.21 18.23
N THR A 146 4.40 -9.87 17.37
CA THR A 146 3.02 -10.36 17.48
C THR A 146 2.95 -11.86 17.14
N PHE A 147 1.83 -12.51 17.49
CA PHE A 147 1.62 -13.93 17.20
C PHE A 147 1.59 -14.26 15.71
N VAL A 148 1.11 -13.33 14.89
CA VAL A 148 1.06 -13.44 13.43
C VAL A 148 1.69 -12.19 12.85
N PRO A 149 3.03 -12.15 12.72
CA PRO A 149 3.73 -11.03 12.13
C PRO A 149 3.26 -10.77 10.70
N PHE A 150 3.32 -9.50 10.32
CA PHE A 150 2.89 -8.98 9.05
C PHE A 150 3.77 -9.58 7.95
N SER A 151 3.10 -10.03 6.91
CA SER A 151 3.75 -10.51 5.72
C SER A 151 2.88 -10.14 4.52
N ALA A 152 3.48 -9.42 3.57
CA ALA A 152 2.82 -9.10 2.31
C ALA A 152 2.59 -10.34 1.42
N THR A 153 3.20 -11.48 1.75
CA THR A 153 3.21 -12.68 0.91
C THR A 153 2.64 -13.93 1.58
N ASP A 154 2.42 -13.92 2.90
CA ASP A 154 1.96 -15.10 3.63
C ASP A 154 0.42 -15.17 3.67
N GLY A 155 -0.13 -16.35 3.34
CA GLY A 155 -1.55 -16.64 3.39
C GLY A 155 -2.13 -16.59 4.81
N VAL A 156 -1.35 -16.95 5.83
CA VAL A 156 -1.81 -17.01 7.24
C VAL A 156 -2.26 -15.62 7.74
N VAL A 157 -1.62 -14.56 7.23
CA VAL A 157 -2.01 -13.17 7.55
C VAL A 157 -3.40 -12.85 7.00
N ASN A 158 -3.78 -13.41 5.85
CA ASN A 158 -5.11 -13.19 5.27
C ASN A 158 -6.21 -13.89 6.08
N ASP A 159 -5.93 -15.06 6.65
CA ASP A 159 -6.88 -15.75 7.53
C ASP A 159 -7.09 -14.97 8.82
N HIS A 160 -6.01 -14.49 9.43
CA HIS A 160 -6.09 -13.63 10.62
C HIS A 160 -6.86 -12.33 10.35
N LEU A 161 -6.58 -11.68 9.21
CA LEU A 161 -7.31 -10.49 8.74
C LEU A 161 -8.80 -10.78 8.55
N SER A 162 -9.14 -11.93 7.97
CA SER A 162 -10.53 -12.34 7.74
C SER A 162 -11.29 -12.58 9.06
N GLN A 163 -10.62 -13.15 10.06
CA GLN A 163 -11.19 -13.30 11.40
C GLN A 163 -11.45 -11.95 12.06
N MET A 164 -10.49 -11.01 11.97
CA MET A 164 -10.65 -9.66 12.51
C MET A 164 -11.78 -8.89 11.83
N LEU A 165 -11.85 -8.94 10.50
CA LEU A 165 -12.94 -8.31 9.73
C LEU A 165 -14.31 -8.85 10.17
N SER A 166 -14.43 -10.17 10.30
CA SER A 166 -15.67 -10.81 10.75
C SER A 166 -16.10 -10.34 12.15
N ARG A 167 -15.15 -10.12 13.07
CA ARG A 167 -15.42 -9.59 14.42
C ARG A 167 -15.81 -8.12 14.40
N ALA A 168 -15.11 -7.29 13.62
CA ALA A 168 -15.43 -5.87 13.49
C ALA A 168 -16.88 -5.68 13.01
N SER A 169 -17.29 -6.39 11.94
CA SER A 169 -18.67 -6.32 11.43
C SER A 169 -19.71 -6.80 12.45
N PHE A 170 -19.39 -7.84 13.23
CA PHE A 170 -20.30 -8.33 14.27
C PHE A 170 -20.49 -7.33 15.43
N LEU A 171 -19.42 -6.65 15.84
CA LEU A 171 -19.48 -5.62 16.88
C LEU A 171 -20.25 -4.38 16.40
N GLU A 172 -20.04 -3.95 15.15
CA GLU A 172 -20.82 -2.87 14.53
C GLU A 172 -22.33 -3.19 14.54
N ALA A 173 -22.72 -4.40 14.10
CA ALA A 173 -24.12 -4.84 14.11
C ALA A 173 -24.72 -4.87 15.53
N ARG A 174 -23.93 -5.19 16.56
CA ARG A 174 -24.36 -5.20 17.96
C ARG A 174 -24.51 -3.78 18.54
N GLY A 175 -23.72 -2.82 18.06
CA GLY A 175 -23.84 -1.40 18.39
C GLY A 175 -25.09 -0.74 17.81
N GLU A 176 -25.57 -1.22 16.65
CA GLU A 176 -26.82 -0.74 16.02
C GLU A 176 -28.08 -1.39 16.63
N SER A 177 -27.97 -2.57 17.24
CA SER A 177 -29.11 -3.39 17.69
C SER A 177 -29.72 -3.04 19.07
N GLN A 178 -29.69 -1.78 19.52
CA GLN A 178 -30.53 -1.35 20.65
C GLN A 178 -32.00 -1.04 20.27
N ALA A 179 -32.39 -1.25 19.02
CA ALA A 179 -33.80 -1.32 18.63
C ALA A 179 -34.22 -2.79 18.36
N LEU A 180 -35.21 -3.27 19.12
CA LEU A 180 -35.80 -4.61 19.07
C LEU A 180 -36.03 -5.13 17.63
N PRO A 181 -35.74 -6.40 17.31
CA PRO A 181 -36.14 -6.97 16.03
C PRO A 181 -37.41 -7.81 16.16
N GLU A 182 -38.48 -7.40 15.48
CA GLU A 182 -39.41 -8.34 14.87
C GLU A 182 -39.22 -8.33 13.35
N SER A 183 -38.98 -9.53 12.84
CA SER A 183 -39.13 -10.04 11.47
C SER A 183 -37.85 -10.33 10.67
N PRO A 184 -37.81 -11.51 9.99
CA PRO A 184 -36.60 -12.10 9.45
C PRO A 184 -36.43 -11.84 7.95
N GLU A 185 -35.23 -12.16 7.46
CA GLU A 185 -34.88 -12.34 6.04
C GLU A 185 -34.63 -11.04 5.25
N ALA A 186 -33.46 -10.42 5.50
CA ALA A 186 -32.80 -9.59 4.51
C ALA A 186 -31.54 -10.31 4.01
N GLU A 187 -31.56 -10.65 2.72
CA GLU A 187 -30.48 -11.29 1.98
C GLU A 187 -29.18 -10.48 2.12
N LEU A 188 -28.08 -11.18 2.44
CA LEU A 188 -26.72 -10.64 2.49
C LEU A 188 -26.35 -10.03 1.14
N GLN A 189 -26.54 -8.72 0.98
CA GLN A 189 -25.90 -7.97 -0.08
C GLN A 189 -24.50 -7.58 0.41
N SER A 190 -23.50 -8.31 -0.10
CA SER A 190 -22.09 -7.97 0.09
C SER A 190 -21.82 -6.61 -0.58
N VAL A 191 -21.92 -5.54 0.20
CA VAL A 191 -21.34 -4.25 -0.17
C VAL A 191 -19.85 -4.49 -0.42
N PRO A 192 -19.26 -4.04 -1.54
CA PRO A 192 -17.82 -4.12 -1.72
C PRO A 192 -17.18 -3.19 -0.69
N GLU A 193 -16.78 -3.75 0.45
CA GLU A 193 -15.98 -3.02 1.42
C GLU A 193 -14.70 -2.53 0.73
N PRO A 194 -14.21 -1.32 1.04
CA PRO A 194 -12.88 -0.91 0.62
C PRO A 194 -11.91 -2.03 1.01
N GLN A 195 -11.08 -2.46 0.06
CA GLN A 195 -10.14 -3.56 0.26
C GLN A 195 -9.13 -3.13 1.33
N LEU A 196 -9.45 -3.34 2.62
CA LEU A 196 -8.54 -3.08 3.71
C LEU A 196 -7.37 -4.03 3.54
N GLU A 197 -6.20 -3.46 3.30
CA GLU A 197 -5.01 -4.19 2.86
C GLU A 197 -4.23 -4.71 4.06
N THR A 198 -4.47 -4.17 5.27
CA THR A 198 -3.77 -4.54 6.50
C THR A 198 -4.67 -4.61 7.73
N TYR A 199 -4.31 -5.44 8.71
CA TYR A 199 -5.07 -5.55 9.98
C TYR A 199 -5.05 -4.26 10.79
N THR A 200 -3.99 -3.46 10.62
CA THR A 200 -3.85 -2.15 11.26
C THR A 200 -4.90 -1.16 10.76
N GLU A 201 -5.24 -1.20 9.46
CA GLU A 201 -6.33 -0.40 8.90
C GLU A 201 -7.69 -0.84 9.44
N VAL A 202 -7.92 -2.15 9.54
CA VAL A 202 -9.16 -2.71 10.14
C VAL A 202 -9.34 -2.21 11.57
N LEU A 203 -8.30 -2.34 12.40
CA LEU A 203 -8.37 -1.88 13.78
C LEU A 203 -8.53 -0.36 13.87
N THR A 204 -7.81 0.40 13.06
CA THR A 204 -7.94 1.88 13.04
C THR A 204 -9.36 2.30 12.68
N ARG A 205 -9.97 1.66 11.68
CA ARG A 205 -11.36 1.93 11.28
C ARG A 205 -12.35 1.58 12.39
N HIS A 206 -12.21 0.39 13.00
CA HIS A 206 -13.03 -0.06 14.12
C HIS A 206 -12.99 0.93 15.28
N LEU A 207 -11.78 1.31 15.71
CA LEU A 207 -11.61 2.24 16.82
C LEU A 207 -12.14 3.65 16.49
N SER A 208 -12.10 4.07 15.22
CA SER A 208 -12.73 5.32 14.77
C SER A 208 -14.25 5.27 14.95
N HIS A 209 -14.90 4.19 14.53
CA HIS A 209 -16.34 3.99 14.75
C HIS A 209 -16.69 3.96 16.24
N TYR A 210 -15.90 3.24 17.03
CA TYR A 210 -16.06 3.20 18.48
C TYR A 210 -15.94 4.61 19.11
N ALA A 211 -14.96 5.41 18.69
CA ALA A 211 -14.78 6.79 19.16
C ALA A 211 -16.03 7.64 18.88
N GLN A 212 -16.55 7.58 17.66
CA GLN A 212 -17.74 8.30 17.23
C GLN A 212 -18.98 7.89 18.02
N GLN A 213 -19.16 6.59 18.27
CA GLN A 213 -20.28 6.06 19.06
C GLN A 213 -20.22 6.57 20.51
N MET A 214 -19.06 6.51 21.14
CA MET A 214 -18.88 6.96 22.53
C MET A 214 -19.09 8.48 22.65
N MET A 215 -18.55 9.26 21.71
CA MET A 215 -18.80 10.70 21.65
C MET A 215 -20.28 11.04 21.44
N GLY A 216 -20.97 10.29 20.58
CA GLY A 216 -22.42 10.43 20.37
C GLY A 216 -23.22 10.21 21.66
N ASN A 217 -22.71 9.37 22.56
CA ASN A 217 -23.26 9.14 23.90
C ASN A 217 -22.77 10.14 24.95
N GLY A 218 -22.01 11.18 24.56
CA GLY A 218 -21.48 12.21 25.46
C GLY A 218 -20.26 11.77 26.28
N ILE A 219 -19.61 10.65 25.92
CA ILE A 219 -18.44 10.12 26.59
C ILE A 219 -17.20 10.43 25.74
N ILE A 220 -16.19 11.07 26.34
CA ILE A 220 -14.87 11.25 25.69
C ILE A 220 -14.06 9.97 25.93
N PRO A 221 -13.73 9.20 24.88
CA PRO A 221 -12.98 7.96 25.03
C PRO A 221 -11.60 8.20 25.64
N THR A 222 -11.22 7.38 26.62
CA THR A 222 -9.87 7.38 27.17
C THR A 222 -8.96 6.40 26.43
N ASP A 223 -7.66 6.55 26.60
CA ASP A 223 -6.65 5.63 26.06
C ASP A 223 -6.92 4.17 26.49
N GLU A 224 -7.32 3.97 27.75
CA GLU A 224 -7.68 2.66 28.30
C GLU A 224 -8.90 2.05 27.59
N MET A 225 -9.90 2.87 27.22
CA MET A 225 -11.06 2.41 26.47
C MET A 225 -10.69 1.92 25.07
N PHE A 226 -9.80 2.64 24.38
CA PHE A 226 -9.30 2.21 23.07
C PHE A 226 -8.48 0.93 23.15
N GLN A 227 -7.61 0.82 24.15
CA GLN A 227 -6.82 -0.40 24.38
C GLN A 227 -7.72 -1.61 24.68
N LEU A 228 -8.73 -1.45 25.53
CA LEU A 228 -9.67 -2.52 25.84
C LEU A 228 -10.46 -2.96 24.61
N GLU A 229 -10.94 -2.00 23.83
CA GLU A 229 -11.70 -2.29 22.61
C GLU A 229 -10.81 -2.95 21.53
N ALA A 230 -9.55 -2.56 21.42
CA ALA A 230 -8.59 -3.22 20.54
C ALA A 230 -8.36 -4.69 20.94
N ARG A 231 -8.23 -4.99 22.24
CA ARG A 231 -8.04 -6.36 22.73
C ARG A 231 -9.27 -7.23 22.47
N ARG A 232 -10.48 -6.68 22.66
CA ARG A 232 -11.74 -7.36 22.31
C ARG A 232 -11.78 -7.71 20.83
N LEU A 233 -11.38 -6.78 19.95
CA LEU A 233 -11.38 -7.05 18.52
C LEU A 233 -10.36 -8.12 18.12
N LEU A 234 -9.11 -8.02 18.59
CA LEU A 234 -8.03 -8.91 18.15
C LEU A 234 -8.10 -10.30 18.81
N PHE A 235 -8.40 -10.35 20.10
CA PHE A 235 -8.24 -11.55 20.92
C PHE A 235 -9.55 -12.08 21.52
N ASP A 236 -10.68 -11.39 21.34
CA ASP A 236 -11.95 -11.69 22.02
C ASP A 236 -11.77 -11.79 23.54
N SER A 237 -10.93 -10.91 24.08
CA SER A 237 -10.49 -10.93 25.46
C SER A 237 -10.17 -9.53 25.96
N GLU A 238 -10.30 -9.32 27.26
CA GLU A 238 -9.93 -8.10 27.97
C GLU A 238 -8.60 -8.26 28.73
N ASP A 239 -7.91 -9.39 28.57
CA ASP A 239 -6.67 -9.68 29.28
C ASP A 239 -5.57 -8.67 28.90
N GLN A 240 -5.04 -7.97 29.90
CA GLN A 240 -3.96 -6.99 29.77
C GLN A 240 -2.65 -7.57 29.21
N TRP A 241 -2.46 -8.89 29.25
CA TRP A 241 -1.30 -9.54 28.61
C TRP A 241 -1.41 -9.56 27.08
N ASN A 242 -2.60 -9.38 26.53
CA ASN A 242 -2.82 -9.26 25.10
C ASN A 242 -2.44 -7.85 24.63
N GLN A 243 -1.27 -7.72 24.02
CA GLN A 243 -0.79 -6.46 23.48
C GLN A 243 -1.26 -6.25 22.04
N THR A 244 -1.65 -5.01 21.73
CA THR A 244 -2.15 -4.53 20.44
C THR A 244 -1.40 -3.27 20.03
N MET A 245 -1.58 -2.81 18.78
CA MET A 245 -0.99 -1.51 18.37
C MET A 245 -1.56 -0.32 19.16
N ALA A 246 -2.75 -0.45 19.78
CA ALA A 246 -3.31 0.58 20.65
C ALA A 246 -2.53 0.74 21.97
N ASP A 247 -1.66 -0.22 22.31
CA ASP A 247 -0.72 -0.11 23.43
C ASP A 247 0.55 0.68 23.07
N ASN A 248 0.78 0.98 21.78
CA ASN A 248 1.87 1.85 21.35
C ASN A 248 1.46 3.32 21.53
N HIS A 249 2.20 4.04 22.39
CA HIS A 249 1.88 5.43 22.73
C HIS A 249 1.96 6.39 21.53
N GLU A 250 2.92 6.19 20.63
CA GLU A 250 3.09 7.05 19.45
C GLU A 250 1.91 6.86 18.49
N TRP A 251 1.49 5.61 18.27
CA TRP A 251 0.33 5.32 17.44
C TRP A 251 -0.95 5.89 18.04
N LEU A 252 -1.20 5.65 19.32
CA LEU A 252 -2.43 6.09 19.98
C LEU A 252 -2.55 7.62 20.01
N ALA A 253 -1.45 8.32 20.23
CA ALA A 253 -1.41 9.78 20.17
C ALA A 253 -1.76 10.32 18.77
N LYS A 254 -1.22 9.70 17.71
CA LYS A 254 -1.56 10.07 16.32
C LYS A 254 -3.03 9.79 16.02
N PHE A 255 -3.49 8.59 16.36
CA PHE A 255 -4.89 8.19 16.19
C PHE A 255 -5.84 9.19 16.85
N ARG A 256 -5.58 9.57 18.09
CA ARG A 256 -6.40 10.56 18.81
C ARG A 256 -6.39 11.95 18.16
N GLY A 257 -5.22 12.41 17.70
CA GLY A 257 -5.09 13.67 16.99
C GLY A 257 -5.92 13.72 15.70
N GLU A 258 -6.01 12.59 14.98
CA GLU A 258 -6.82 12.46 13.76
C GLU A 258 -8.33 12.44 14.03
N GLN A 259 -8.77 11.83 15.15
CA GLN A 259 -10.18 11.77 15.53
C GLN A 259 -10.70 13.05 16.23
N GLY A 260 -9.81 13.99 16.57
CA GLY A 260 -10.17 15.19 17.35
C GLY A 260 -10.54 14.90 18.81
N THR A 261 -10.04 13.78 19.36
CA THR A 261 -10.22 13.32 20.76
C THR A 261 -9.07 13.68 21.67
#